data_AF-A0A1F6VIM9-F1
#
_entry.id   AF-A0A1F6VIM9-F1
#
_cell.length_a   1.000
_cell.length_b   1.000
_cell.length_c   1.000
_cell.angle_alpha   90.00
_cell.angle_beta   90.00
_cell.angle_gamma   90.00
#
_symmetry.space_group_name_H-M   'P 1'
#
loop_
_entity.id
_entity.type
_entity.pdbx_description
1 polymer ?
#
loop_
_entity_poly.entity_id
_entity_poly.type
_entity_poly.pdbx_seq_one_letter_code
_entity_poly.pdbx_strand_id
1 'polypeptide(L)'
;MVDSAIETKYPLSFRKKEAKELGEHLKLRHSVELIGTKRIGISDFLRFFLYRRGIVQKYIERRQFHLFISVDLNDLVELEIFPFWILTFKRINDAVQTAAVPEKLKRDVNLLFLDSIQERDTFLTLENIRQALSKIVKAKIIPTIFLIRFDRIVDVCDSQFFSNLESLIDSSGRKLSYVFTSFRRIDEVAGVQFSRNFLHVFQNIIYIKPANSKDTKIVFDAFKKRYKISPKRMFEKKLIDASGGHIQYVHLAIIILEKEMKRKKVSEREILDAISKDERINLQSEEIWESLNKKEQKVLLKVYKDEKISNQEQRDAQYLWETGIVYPRRGETSFIKLRLKSQRGETSYSKYQIFSPLFGNYLDKEIEKEEQGEGGEFTKKEKMLYEHLFKNLSKVCERERIIEAVWPESEELGVSDWTIDRLVARLREKLKIQKSKYQVVTVKTRGFKLTP
;
A
#
# COMPACT_ATOMS: atom_id res chain seq x y z
N MET A 1 7.17 21.27 -0.24
CA MET A 1 6.92 20.60 1.06
C MET A 1 7.72 19.29 1.18
N VAL A 2 9.05 19.30 0.98
CA VAL A 2 9.85 18.05 0.93
C VAL A 2 10.71 17.84 2.20
N ASP A 3 10.94 18.88 3.00
CA ASP A 3 11.78 18.82 4.23
C ASP A 3 11.07 18.32 5.51
N SER A 4 9.78 17.94 5.44
CA SER A 4 8.99 17.54 6.62
C SER A 4 8.86 16.03 6.85
N ALA A 5 9.20 15.19 5.86
CA ALA A 5 9.06 13.74 5.97
C ALA A 5 10.18 13.15 6.86
N ILE A 6 9.78 12.47 7.95
CA ILE A 6 10.68 11.86 8.94
C ILE A 6 11.61 10.80 8.32
N GLU A 7 11.14 10.16 7.25
CA GLU A 7 11.79 9.07 6.51
C GLU A 7 13.05 9.54 5.78
N THR A 8 13.13 10.82 5.41
CA THR A 8 14.34 11.43 4.81
C THR A 8 15.53 11.40 5.77
N LYS A 9 15.26 11.25 7.08
CA LYS A 9 16.28 11.18 8.13
C LYS A 9 16.68 9.74 8.49
N TYR A 10 15.98 8.73 7.97
CA TYR A 10 16.31 7.32 8.22
C TYR A 10 17.71 6.96 7.71
N PRO A 11 18.50 6.17 8.46
CA PRO A 11 19.85 5.82 8.04
C PRO A 11 19.83 5.14 6.67
N LEU A 12 20.89 5.30 5.88
CA LEU A 12 20.98 4.67 4.56
C LEU A 12 20.87 3.14 4.61
N SER A 13 21.02 2.51 5.78
CA SER A 13 20.81 1.07 5.99
C SER A 13 19.34 0.65 6.13
N PHE A 14 18.39 1.59 6.24
CA PHE A 14 16.97 1.28 6.30
C PHE A 14 16.54 0.55 5.02
N ARG A 15 15.84 -0.59 5.17
CA ARG A 15 15.35 -1.41 4.05
C ARG A 15 16.45 -1.70 3.03
N LYS A 16 17.68 -1.99 3.52
CA LYS A 16 18.89 -2.08 2.69
C LYS A 16 18.74 -3.08 1.53
N LYS A 17 18.04 -4.20 1.75
CA LYS A 17 17.86 -5.23 0.72
C LYS A 17 17.04 -4.66 -0.44
N GLU A 18 15.87 -4.12 -0.12
CA GLU A 18 14.92 -3.56 -1.08
C GLU A 18 15.50 -2.33 -1.78
N ALA A 19 16.21 -1.46 -1.05
CA ALA A 19 16.89 -0.30 -1.63
C ALA A 19 18.01 -0.71 -2.61
N LYS A 20 18.76 -1.76 -2.28
CA LYS A 20 19.80 -2.30 -3.16
C LYS A 20 19.19 -2.92 -4.43
N GLU A 21 18.19 -3.76 -4.26
CA GLU A 21 17.50 -4.44 -5.36
C GLU A 21 16.86 -3.44 -6.34
N LEU A 22 16.07 -2.48 -5.81
CA LEU A 22 15.51 -1.41 -6.64
C LEU A 22 16.61 -0.59 -7.32
N GLY A 23 17.69 -0.27 -6.58
CA GLY A 23 18.78 0.50 -7.14
C GLY A 23 19.52 -0.19 -8.29
N GLU A 24 19.70 -1.52 -8.20
CA GLU A 24 20.28 -2.35 -9.25
C GLU A 24 19.40 -2.37 -10.51
N HIS A 25 18.08 -2.50 -10.35
CA HIS A 25 17.15 -2.40 -11.49
C HIS A 25 17.21 -1.02 -12.15
N LEU A 26 17.19 0.07 -11.37
CA LEU A 26 17.26 1.43 -11.92
C LEU A 26 18.61 1.70 -12.61
N LYS A 27 19.70 1.13 -12.11
CA LYS A 27 21.00 1.18 -12.79
C LYS A 27 20.94 0.54 -14.17
N LEU A 28 20.23 -0.58 -14.30
CA LEU A 28 20.04 -1.30 -15.57
C LEU A 28 18.89 -0.76 -16.44
N ARG A 29 18.19 0.29 -16.01
CA ARG A 29 17.01 0.87 -16.68
C ARG A 29 15.82 -0.08 -16.76
N HIS A 30 15.75 -1.01 -15.81
CA HIS A 30 14.62 -1.90 -15.68
C HIS A 30 13.46 -1.17 -15.02
N SER A 31 12.26 -1.32 -15.58
CA SER A 31 11.03 -0.94 -14.92
C SER A 31 10.67 -1.97 -13.85
N VAL A 32 10.13 -1.49 -12.72
CA VAL A 32 9.91 -2.30 -11.52
C VAL A 32 8.49 -2.09 -10.99
N GLU A 33 7.86 -3.17 -10.55
CA GLU A 33 6.65 -3.13 -9.75
C GLU A 33 6.98 -3.38 -8.27
N LEU A 34 6.69 -2.39 -7.42
CA LEU A 34 6.75 -2.51 -5.96
C LEU A 34 5.39 -2.93 -5.44
N ILE A 35 5.32 -4.15 -4.90
CA ILE A 35 4.08 -4.75 -4.40
C ILE A 35 4.18 -4.94 -2.91
N GLY A 36 3.09 -4.68 -2.19
CA GLY A 36 3.04 -4.95 -0.76
C GLY A 36 1.63 -4.90 -0.22
N THR A 37 1.42 -5.53 0.93
CA THR A 37 0.10 -5.47 1.57
C THR A 37 -0.28 -4.03 1.92
N LYS A 38 -1.58 -3.80 2.11
CA LYS A 38 -2.09 -2.50 2.52
C LYS A 38 -1.32 -1.99 3.74
N ARG A 39 -0.75 -0.79 3.62
CA ARG A 39 -0.02 -0.07 4.68
C ARG A 39 1.22 -0.77 5.27
N ILE A 40 1.86 -1.64 4.49
CA ILE A 40 3.13 -2.29 4.86
C ILE A 40 4.34 -1.34 4.92
N GLY A 41 4.18 -0.09 4.43
CA GLY A 41 5.23 0.92 4.41
C GLY A 41 5.93 1.13 3.05
N ILE A 42 5.24 0.87 1.93
CA ILE A 42 5.76 1.25 0.59
C ILE A 42 6.00 2.75 0.52
N SER A 43 5.05 3.56 1.00
CA SER A 43 5.18 5.03 1.01
C SER A 43 6.36 5.49 1.86
N ASP A 44 6.58 4.93 3.05
CA ASP A 44 7.74 5.20 3.90
C ASP A 44 9.04 4.85 3.18
N PHE A 45 9.10 3.67 2.55
CA PHE A 45 10.24 3.22 1.76
C PHE A 45 10.52 4.16 0.58
N LEU A 46 9.49 4.60 -0.16
CA LEU A 46 9.66 5.52 -1.28
C LEU A 46 10.07 6.91 -0.83
N ARG A 47 9.49 7.46 0.25
CA ARG A 47 9.93 8.75 0.79
C ARG A 47 11.41 8.69 1.21
N PHE A 48 11.82 7.59 1.82
CA PHE A 48 13.24 7.33 2.08
C PHE A 48 14.04 7.26 0.78
N PHE A 49 13.66 6.42 -0.18
CA PHE A 49 14.45 6.18 -1.39
C PHE A 49 14.56 7.41 -2.31
N LEU A 50 13.47 8.17 -2.46
CA LEU A 50 13.41 9.33 -3.34
C LEU A 50 14.14 10.55 -2.78
N TYR A 51 14.04 10.78 -1.46
CA TYR A 51 14.42 12.06 -0.86
C TYR A 51 15.61 11.97 0.10
N ARG A 52 16.05 10.77 0.51
CA ARG A 52 17.25 10.62 1.32
C ARG A 52 18.51 10.91 0.50
N ARG A 53 19.28 11.92 0.93
CA ARG A 53 20.63 12.16 0.39
C ARG A 53 21.51 10.93 0.58
N GLY A 54 22.22 10.54 -0.48
CA GLY A 54 23.10 9.37 -0.49
C GLY A 54 22.54 8.14 -1.22
N ILE A 55 21.24 8.10 -1.56
CA ILE A 55 20.61 6.91 -2.18
C ILE A 55 21.24 6.61 -3.54
N VAL A 56 21.27 7.59 -4.45
CA VAL A 56 21.85 7.41 -5.79
C VAL A 56 23.31 6.98 -5.70
N GLN A 57 24.11 7.62 -4.83
CA GLN A 57 25.52 7.27 -4.67
C GLN A 57 25.73 5.85 -4.10
N LYS A 58 24.83 5.39 -3.24
CA LYS A 58 24.99 4.11 -2.53
C LYS A 58 24.40 2.91 -3.28
N TYR A 59 23.26 3.09 -3.94
CA TYR A 59 22.45 1.99 -4.46
C TYR A 59 22.30 1.95 -5.97
N ILE A 60 22.56 3.05 -6.68
CA ILE A 60 22.36 3.11 -8.14
C ILE A 60 23.69 3.30 -8.86
N GLU A 61 24.06 4.54 -9.19
CA GLU A 61 25.31 4.85 -9.86
C GLU A 61 25.67 6.33 -9.66
N ARG A 62 26.91 6.59 -9.25
CA ARG A 62 27.38 7.96 -8.95
C ARG A 62 27.66 8.80 -10.20
N ARG A 63 27.91 8.17 -11.36
CA ARG A 63 28.43 8.84 -12.56
C ARG A 63 27.36 9.51 -13.42
N GLN A 64 26.10 9.17 -13.21
CA GLN A 64 24.99 9.64 -14.02
C GLN A 64 24.06 10.50 -13.17
N PHE A 65 23.47 11.52 -13.80
CA PHE A 65 22.49 12.36 -13.14
C PHE A 65 21.11 11.70 -13.25
N HIS A 66 20.64 11.14 -12.14
CA HIS A 66 19.31 10.52 -12.06
C HIS A 66 18.26 11.56 -11.67
N LEU A 67 17.22 11.67 -12.49
CA LEU A 67 16.06 12.52 -12.25
C LEU A 67 14.88 11.64 -11.83
N PHE A 68 14.57 11.64 -10.54
CA PHE A 68 13.39 10.97 -10.02
C PHE A 68 12.17 11.85 -10.13
N ILE A 69 11.14 11.34 -10.80
CA ILE A 69 9.88 12.02 -11.05
C ILE A 69 8.80 11.28 -10.28
N SER A 70 8.32 11.87 -9.19
CA SER A 70 7.27 11.27 -8.36
C SER A 70 5.88 11.70 -8.86
N VAL A 71 5.07 10.71 -9.24
CA VAL A 71 3.67 10.90 -9.67
C VAL A 71 2.78 10.15 -8.68
N ASP A 72 2.20 10.87 -7.72
CA ASP A 72 1.25 10.29 -6.77
C ASP A 72 -0.17 10.35 -7.34
N LEU A 73 -0.75 9.18 -7.65
CA LEU A 73 -2.10 9.11 -8.20
C LEU A 73 -3.20 9.35 -7.16
N ASN A 74 -2.85 9.61 -5.89
CA ASN A 74 -3.79 10.23 -4.97
C ASN A 74 -4.07 11.70 -5.32
N ASP A 75 -3.18 12.37 -6.08
CA ASP A 75 -3.40 13.73 -6.57
C ASP A 75 -4.37 13.76 -7.77
N LEU A 76 -4.72 12.59 -8.29
CA LEU A 76 -5.61 12.47 -9.44
C LEU A 76 -7.07 12.52 -8.97
N VAL A 77 -7.73 13.64 -9.24
CA VAL A 77 -9.15 13.87 -8.89
C VAL A 77 -10.06 13.01 -9.77
N GLU A 78 -9.79 13.00 -11.07
CA GLU A 78 -10.55 12.25 -12.07
C GLU A 78 -9.75 11.04 -12.53
N LEU A 79 -10.28 9.84 -12.28
CA LEU A 79 -9.65 8.57 -12.68
C LEU A 79 -9.83 8.32 -14.18
N GLU A 80 -9.25 9.20 -14.99
CA GLU A 80 -9.33 9.19 -16.45
C GLU A 80 -7.95 9.32 -17.08
N ILE A 81 -7.84 8.86 -18.34
CA ILE A 81 -6.56 8.74 -19.04
C ILE A 81 -5.93 10.10 -19.36
N PHE A 82 -6.72 11.09 -19.79
CA PHE A 82 -6.18 12.41 -20.11
C PHE A 82 -5.65 13.15 -18.86
N PRO A 83 -6.40 13.27 -17.75
CA PRO A 83 -5.89 13.80 -16.48
C PRO A 83 -4.62 13.09 -15.98
N PHE A 84 -4.51 11.78 -16.15
CA PHE A 84 -3.29 11.02 -15.81
C PHE A 84 -2.07 11.53 -16.58
N TRP A 85 -2.18 11.74 -17.90
CA TRP A 85 -1.06 12.21 -18.72
C TRP A 85 -0.69 13.65 -18.38
N ILE A 86 -1.67 14.52 -18.13
CA ILE A 86 -1.43 15.90 -17.68
C ILE A 86 -0.72 15.92 -16.32
N LEU A 87 -1.18 15.12 -15.35
CA LEU A 87 -0.52 15.01 -14.05
C LEU A 87 0.91 14.50 -14.20
N THR A 88 1.11 13.45 -15.01
CA THR A 88 2.43 12.90 -15.30
C THR A 88 3.34 13.97 -15.90
N PHE A 89 2.86 14.75 -16.87
CA PHE A 89 3.66 15.79 -17.49
C PHE A 89 3.95 16.95 -16.52
N LYS A 90 2.97 17.34 -15.70
CA LYS A 90 3.17 18.33 -14.64
C LYS A 90 4.30 17.91 -13.71
N ARG A 91 4.34 16.63 -13.28
CA ARG A 91 5.39 16.10 -12.41
C ARG A 91 6.76 16.00 -13.09
N ILE A 92 6.80 15.70 -14.39
CA ILE A 92 8.04 15.77 -15.19
C ILE A 92 8.56 17.22 -15.20
N ASN A 93 7.70 18.19 -15.51
CA ASN A 93 8.07 19.60 -15.52
C ASN A 93 8.58 20.05 -14.15
N ASP A 94 7.84 19.77 -13.07
CA ASP A 94 8.22 20.12 -11.70
C ASP A 94 9.60 19.55 -11.30
N ALA A 95 9.86 18.29 -11.65
CA ALA A 95 11.15 17.65 -11.39
C ALA A 95 12.30 18.35 -12.15
N VAL A 96 12.09 18.73 -13.41
CA VAL A 96 13.08 19.48 -14.20
C VAL A 96 13.30 20.88 -13.63
N GLN A 97 12.23 21.60 -13.25
CA GLN A 97 12.34 22.95 -12.69
C GLN A 97 13.15 22.99 -11.39
N THR A 98 12.97 21.98 -10.53
CA THR A 98 13.63 21.89 -9.22
C THR A 98 15.03 21.28 -9.30
N ALA A 99 15.37 20.58 -10.37
CA ALA A 99 16.68 19.97 -10.55
C ALA A 99 17.78 21.00 -10.87
N ALA A 100 19.02 20.63 -10.53
CA ALA A 100 20.23 21.36 -10.91
C ALA A 100 20.62 21.04 -12.37
N VAL A 101 19.81 21.54 -13.31
CA VAL A 101 19.93 21.30 -14.76
C VAL A 101 20.01 22.62 -15.53
N PRO A 102 20.48 22.63 -16.80
CA PRO A 102 20.60 23.85 -17.58
C PRO A 102 19.28 24.61 -17.72
N GLU A 103 19.33 25.94 -17.59
CA GLU A 103 18.15 26.80 -17.66
C GLU A 103 17.40 26.68 -18.99
N LYS A 104 18.12 26.43 -20.09
CA LYS A 104 17.52 26.15 -21.40
C LYS A 104 16.60 24.91 -21.36
N LEU A 105 17.04 23.82 -20.73
CA LEU A 105 16.23 22.61 -20.60
C LEU A 105 14.96 22.88 -19.77
N LYS A 106 15.09 23.67 -18.70
CA LYS A 106 13.95 24.08 -17.87
C LYS A 106 12.91 24.84 -18.68
N ARG A 107 13.34 25.83 -19.46
CA ARG A 107 12.46 26.61 -20.33
C ARG A 107 11.78 25.74 -21.39
N ASP A 108 12.55 24.92 -22.09
CA ASP A 108 12.05 24.04 -23.16
C ASP A 108 10.95 23.07 -22.64
N VAL A 109 11.19 22.40 -21.51
CA VAL A 109 10.22 21.47 -20.91
C VAL A 109 8.98 22.20 -20.42
N ASN A 110 9.14 23.40 -19.86
CA ASN A 110 8.01 24.19 -19.39
C ASN A 110 7.12 24.67 -20.54
N LEU A 111 7.70 25.08 -21.68
CA LEU A 111 6.94 25.46 -22.88
C LEU A 111 6.08 24.29 -23.38
N LEU A 112 6.69 23.11 -23.56
CA LEU A 112 5.96 21.89 -23.99
C LEU A 112 4.81 21.54 -23.03
N PHE A 113 5.00 21.74 -21.72
CA PHE A 113 3.95 21.52 -20.72
C PHE A 113 2.81 22.54 -20.85
N LEU A 114 3.13 23.82 -21.01
CA LEU A 114 2.13 24.87 -21.20
C LEU A 114 1.29 24.65 -22.46
N ASP A 115 1.94 24.27 -23.57
CA ASP A 115 1.27 23.97 -24.84
C ASP A 115 0.25 22.81 -24.66
N SER A 116 0.62 21.78 -23.90
CA SER A 116 -0.26 20.62 -23.65
C SER A 116 -1.52 20.97 -22.86
N ILE A 117 -1.43 21.92 -21.91
CA ILE A 117 -2.59 22.36 -21.13
C ILE A 117 -3.55 23.19 -22.01
N GLN A 118 -3.02 23.99 -22.93
CA GLN A 118 -3.82 24.87 -23.78
C GLN A 118 -4.66 24.07 -24.79
N GLU A 119 -4.05 23.07 -25.41
CA GLU A 119 -4.64 22.30 -26.52
C GLU A 119 -5.66 21.26 -26.03
N ARG A 120 -5.53 20.79 -24.78
CA ARG A 120 -6.43 19.80 -24.16
C ARG A 120 -6.62 18.51 -24.98
N ASP A 121 -5.59 18.14 -25.74
CA ASP A 121 -5.57 16.94 -26.57
C ASP A 121 -4.61 15.88 -26.00
N THR A 122 -5.07 14.63 -25.96
CA THR A 122 -4.29 13.52 -25.38
C THR A 122 -3.09 13.17 -26.25
N PHE A 123 -3.26 13.18 -27.57
CA PHE A 123 -2.19 12.82 -28.49
C PHE A 123 -1.05 13.83 -28.43
N LEU A 124 -1.37 15.13 -28.49
CA LEU A 124 -0.39 16.20 -28.38
C LEU A 124 0.28 16.24 -27.01
N THR A 125 -0.47 15.99 -25.93
CA THR A 125 0.11 15.86 -24.59
C THR A 125 1.16 14.75 -24.56
N LEU A 126 0.84 13.57 -25.09
CA LEU A 126 1.79 12.46 -25.18
C LEU A 126 3.01 12.78 -26.03
N GLU A 127 2.83 13.44 -27.17
CA GLU A 127 3.93 13.86 -28.03
C GLU A 127 4.85 14.86 -27.32
N ASN A 128 4.29 15.83 -26.61
CA ASN A 128 5.06 16.79 -25.83
C ASN A 128 5.81 16.13 -24.65
N ILE A 129 5.22 15.11 -24.02
CA ILE A 129 5.93 14.28 -23.02
C ILE A 129 7.11 13.55 -23.66
N ARG A 130 6.92 12.92 -24.84
CA ARG A 130 8.01 12.23 -25.56
C ARG A 130 9.17 13.20 -25.86
N GLN A 131 8.85 14.40 -26.36
CA GLN A 131 9.84 15.42 -26.65
C GLN A 131 10.57 15.91 -25.40
N ALA A 132 9.85 16.13 -24.30
CA ALA A 132 10.44 16.51 -23.02
C ALA A 132 11.41 15.45 -22.51
N LEU A 133 11.01 14.18 -22.51
CA LEU A 133 11.87 13.06 -22.10
C LEU A 133 13.09 12.90 -23.03
N SER A 134 12.92 13.08 -24.33
CA SER A 134 14.03 13.06 -25.29
C SER A 134 15.05 14.17 -24.99
N LYS A 135 14.58 15.40 -24.69
CA LYS A 135 15.44 16.53 -24.30
C LYS A 135 16.17 16.27 -22.98
N ILE A 136 15.49 15.69 -21.99
CA ILE A 136 16.09 15.28 -20.71
C ILE A 136 17.22 14.27 -20.95
N VAL A 137 17.00 13.23 -21.74
CA VAL A 137 18.02 12.21 -22.05
C VAL A 137 19.18 12.80 -22.86
N LYS A 138 18.92 13.67 -23.83
CA LYS A 138 19.96 14.40 -24.59
C LYS A 138 20.85 15.25 -23.70
N ALA A 139 20.32 15.77 -22.59
CA ALA A 139 21.08 16.46 -21.56
C ALA A 139 21.88 15.52 -20.62
N LYS A 140 21.99 14.22 -20.96
CA LYS A 140 22.65 13.16 -20.18
C LYS A 140 22.02 12.91 -18.81
N ILE A 141 20.72 13.18 -18.70
CA ILE A 141 19.93 12.95 -17.50
C ILE A 141 19.16 11.63 -17.68
N ILE A 142 19.09 10.84 -16.62
CA ILE A 142 18.39 9.56 -16.61
C ILE A 142 17.06 9.72 -15.88
N PRO A 143 15.92 9.78 -16.59
CA PRO A 143 14.62 9.90 -15.96
C PRO A 143 14.14 8.55 -15.41
N THR A 144 13.59 8.58 -14.20
CA THR A 144 12.80 7.48 -13.64
C THR A 144 11.48 8.02 -13.13
N ILE A 145 10.36 7.50 -13.64
CA ILE A 145 9.01 7.91 -13.24
C ILE A 145 8.47 6.92 -12.21
N PHE A 146 8.19 7.42 -11.01
CA PHE A 146 7.57 6.66 -9.92
C PHE A 146 6.05 6.91 -9.96
N LEU A 147 5.30 5.91 -10.45
CA LEU A 147 3.84 5.90 -10.48
C LEU A 147 3.32 5.30 -9.18
N ILE A 148 3.06 6.18 -8.20
CA ILE A 148 2.65 5.82 -6.85
C ILE A 148 1.13 5.66 -6.82
N ARG A 149 0.66 4.58 -6.18
CA ARG A 149 -0.73 4.10 -6.17
C ARG A 149 -1.29 3.84 -7.57
N PHE A 150 -0.49 3.18 -8.42
CA PHE A 150 -0.90 2.83 -9.79
C PHE A 150 -2.19 2.01 -9.81
N ASP A 151 -2.41 1.18 -8.78
CA ASP A 151 -3.65 0.44 -8.54
C ASP A 151 -4.95 1.26 -8.67
N ARG A 152 -4.90 2.59 -8.50
CA ARG A 152 -6.08 3.46 -8.58
C ARG A 152 -6.62 3.66 -9.99
N ILE A 153 -5.77 3.52 -11.02
CA ILE A 153 -6.14 3.85 -12.40
C ILE A 153 -6.17 2.64 -13.34
N VAL A 154 -5.72 1.47 -12.86
CA VAL A 154 -5.60 0.26 -13.68
C VAL A 154 -6.91 -0.10 -14.39
N ASP A 155 -8.06 0.03 -13.72
CA ASP A 155 -9.36 -0.39 -14.25
C ASP A 155 -9.80 0.39 -15.51
N VAL A 156 -9.26 1.59 -15.73
CA VAL A 156 -9.54 2.43 -16.91
C VAL A 156 -8.43 2.38 -17.95
N CYS A 157 -7.31 1.71 -17.66
CA CYS A 157 -6.20 1.55 -18.59
C CYS A 157 -6.52 0.47 -19.64
N ASP A 158 -6.43 0.83 -20.91
CA ASP A 158 -6.57 -0.09 -22.03
C ASP A 158 -5.20 -0.48 -22.63
N SER A 159 -5.22 -1.30 -23.68
CA SER A 159 -3.98 -1.67 -24.39
C SER A 159 -3.27 -0.47 -25.03
N GLN A 160 -3.98 0.59 -25.40
CA GLN A 160 -3.38 1.79 -25.96
C GLN A 160 -2.60 2.57 -24.90
N PHE A 161 -3.12 2.64 -23.68
CA PHE A 161 -2.43 3.23 -22.53
C PHE A 161 -1.06 2.57 -22.29
N PHE A 162 -1.01 1.24 -22.24
CA PHE A 162 0.25 0.52 -22.03
C PHE A 162 1.21 0.65 -23.22
N SER A 163 0.69 0.68 -24.46
CA SER A 163 1.48 0.98 -25.66
C SER A 163 2.12 2.37 -25.58
N ASN A 164 1.41 3.35 -25.02
CA ASN A 164 1.95 4.70 -24.82
C ASN A 164 3.08 4.72 -23.79
N LEU A 165 2.97 3.95 -22.69
CA LEU A 165 4.08 3.81 -21.73
C LEU A 165 5.33 3.18 -22.38
N GLU A 166 5.16 2.14 -23.19
CA GLU A 166 6.25 1.52 -23.94
C GLU A 166 6.88 2.51 -24.95
N SER A 167 6.05 3.22 -25.71
CA SER A 167 6.50 4.25 -26.66
C SER A 167 7.36 5.33 -26.00
N LEU A 168 7.05 5.72 -24.76
CA LEU A 168 7.87 6.68 -24.00
C LEU A 168 9.24 6.12 -23.61
N ILE A 169 9.34 4.81 -23.34
CA ILE A 169 10.62 4.14 -23.11
C ILE A 169 11.46 4.21 -24.38
N ASP A 170 10.89 3.84 -25.53
CA ASP A 170 11.61 3.82 -26.79
C ASP A 170 12.02 5.22 -27.26
N SER A 171 11.14 6.23 -27.13
CA SER A 171 11.45 7.62 -27.48
C SER A 171 12.55 8.23 -26.62
N SER A 172 12.78 7.67 -25.42
CA SER A 172 13.87 8.05 -24.52
C SER A 172 15.20 7.36 -24.84
N GLY A 173 15.29 6.58 -25.94
CA GLY A 173 16.44 5.74 -26.22
C GLY A 173 16.62 4.64 -25.18
N ARG A 174 15.51 4.13 -24.62
CA ARG A 174 15.46 3.11 -23.56
C ARG A 174 16.22 3.51 -22.29
N LYS A 175 16.25 4.83 -21.99
CA LYS A 175 16.86 5.38 -20.76
C LYS A 175 15.85 5.68 -19.67
N LEU A 176 14.56 5.78 -20.03
CA LEU A 176 13.46 5.86 -19.09
C LEU A 176 13.22 4.50 -18.43
N SER A 177 12.96 4.54 -17.12
CA SER A 177 12.42 3.40 -16.37
C SER A 177 11.22 3.84 -15.54
N TYR A 178 10.33 2.91 -15.26
CA TYR A 178 9.17 3.12 -14.39
C TYR A 178 9.34 2.41 -13.05
N VAL A 179 8.78 2.98 -12.00
CA VAL A 179 8.55 2.29 -10.73
C VAL A 179 7.08 2.41 -10.40
N PHE A 180 6.34 1.32 -10.53
CA PHE A 180 4.93 1.26 -10.17
C PHE A 180 4.79 0.83 -8.72
N THR A 181 3.81 1.35 -8.00
CA THR A 181 3.41 0.76 -6.72
C THR A 181 1.99 0.27 -6.78
N SER A 182 1.75 -0.92 -6.25
CA SER A 182 0.43 -1.52 -6.16
C SER A 182 0.32 -2.40 -4.92
N PHE A 183 -0.90 -2.79 -4.58
CA PHE A 183 -1.13 -3.82 -3.56
C PHE A 183 -1.13 -5.24 -4.13
N ARG A 184 -1.28 -5.39 -5.45
CA ARG A 184 -1.21 -6.65 -6.20
C ARG A 184 -0.54 -6.43 -7.53
N ARG A 185 -0.10 -7.51 -8.17
CA ARG A 185 0.52 -7.42 -9.49
C ARG A 185 -0.40 -6.74 -10.49
N ILE A 186 0.15 -5.86 -11.33
CA ILE A 186 -0.66 -5.11 -12.29
C ILE A 186 -1.37 -6.04 -13.27
N ASP A 187 -0.75 -7.15 -13.67
CA ASP A 187 -1.38 -8.15 -14.53
C ASP A 187 -2.54 -8.91 -13.85
N GLU A 188 -2.50 -9.08 -12.53
CA GLU A 188 -3.62 -9.61 -11.75
C GLU A 188 -4.77 -8.61 -11.65
N VAL A 189 -4.47 -7.31 -11.49
CA VAL A 189 -5.48 -6.25 -11.33
C VAL A 189 -6.12 -5.88 -12.67
N ALA A 190 -5.32 -5.71 -13.72
CA ALA A 190 -5.77 -5.35 -15.06
C ALA A 190 -6.54 -6.49 -15.77
N GLY A 191 -6.32 -7.74 -15.35
CA GLY A 191 -7.00 -8.91 -15.90
C GLY A 191 -6.86 -9.00 -17.42
N VAL A 192 -7.99 -9.11 -18.13
CA VAL A 192 -8.03 -9.34 -19.59
C VAL A 192 -7.55 -8.12 -20.40
N GLN A 193 -7.51 -6.92 -19.80
CA GLN A 193 -7.07 -5.69 -20.47
C GLN A 193 -5.55 -5.67 -20.71
N PHE A 194 -4.81 -6.54 -20.01
CA PHE A 194 -3.36 -6.60 -20.06
C PHE A 194 -2.86 -7.55 -21.18
N SER A 195 -2.32 -6.98 -22.25
CA SER A 195 -1.68 -7.75 -23.32
C SER A 195 -0.32 -8.31 -22.87
N ARG A 196 -0.01 -9.55 -23.28
CA ARG A 196 1.31 -10.17 -23.06
C ARG A 196 2.47 -9.36 -23.65
N ASN A 197 2.20 -8.47 -24.60
CA ASN A 197 3.22 -7.63 -25.23
C ASN A 197 3.86 -6.65 -24.23
N PHE A 198 3.14 -6.26 -23.18
CA PHE A 198 3.61 -5.29 -22.18
C PHE A 198 4.41 -5.92 -21.05
N LEU A 199 4.56 -7.25 -21.03
CA LEU A 199 5.22 -7.98 -19.94
C LEU A 199 6.59 -7.39 -19.61
N HIS A 200 7.37 -6.96 -20.61
CA HIS A 200 8.70 -6.38 -20.43
C HIS A 200 8.74 -5.12 -19.55
N VAL A 201 7.67 -4.32 -19.49
CA VAL A 201 7.54 -3.16 -18.60
C VAL A 201 7.31 -3.58 -17.14
N PHE A 202 6.74 -4.76 -16.92
CA PHE A 202 6.27 -5.24 -15.62
C PHE A 202 6.97 -6.53 -15.13
N GLN A 203 8.11 -6.92 -15.71
CA GLN A 203 8.77 -8.20 -15.38
C GLN A 203 9.42 -8.21 -13.99
N ASN A 204 9.92 -7.06 -13.54
CA ASN A 204 10.71 -7.00 -12.33
C ASN A 204 9.80 -6.64 -11.16
N ILE A 205 9.58 -7.60 -10.27
CA ILE A 205 8.68 -7.43 -9.13
C ILE A 205 9.52 -7.45 -7.85
N ILE A 206 9.33 -6.43 -7.02
CA ILE A 206 9.90 -6.39 -5.67
C ILE A 206 8.76 -6.35 -4.67
N TYR A 207 8.68 -7.39 -3.84
CA TYR A 207 7.72 -7.43 -2.74
C TYR A 207 8.28 -6.74 -1.49
N ILE A 208 7.60 -5.68 -1.06
CA ILE A 208 7.84 -5.02 0.23
C ILE A 208 7.14 -5.81 1.32
N LYS A 209 7.91 -6.62 2.03
CA LYS A 209 7.46 -7.43 3.18
C LYS A 209 7.32 -6.59 4.45
N PRO A 210 6.70 -7.11 5.53
CA PRO A 210 6.88 -6.53 6.86
C PRO A 210 8.35 -6.27 7.17
N ALA A 211 8.64 -5.12 7.77
CA ALA A 211 10.02 -4.72 8.07
C ALA A 211 10.68 -5.71 9.04
N ASN A 212 11.96 -6.00 8.84
CA ASN A 212 12.70 -6.77 9.84
C ASN A 212 12.86 -5.94 11.13
N SER A 213 13.17 -6.61 12.25
CA SER A 213 13.28 -5.97 13.57
C SER A 213 14.20 -4.73 13.61
N LYS A 214 15.29 -4.70 12.81
CA LYS A 214 16.20 -3.53 12.75
C LYS A 214 15.52 -2.35 12.07
N ASP A 215 14.85 -2.59 10.95
CA ASP A 215 14.13 -1.56 10.20
C ASP A 215 12.87 -1.10 10.95
N THR A 216 12.15 -2.00 11.61
CA THR A 216 11.03 -1.66 12.49
C THR A 216 11.49 -0.79 13.65
N LYS A 217 12.67 -1.05 14.22
CA LYS A 217 13.25 -0.24 15.29
C LYS A 217 13.58 1.19 14.83
N ILE A 218 14.12 1.36 13.62
CA ILE A 218 14.36 2.68 13.02
C ILE A 218 13.05 3.49 12.95
N VAL A 219 11.99 2.87 12.46
CA VAL A 219 10.67 3.50 12.34
C VAL A 219 10.09 3.81 13.73
N PHE A 220 10.16 2.84 14.65
CA PHE A 220 9.73 3.00 16.03
C PHE A 220 10.44 4.19 16.70
N ASP A 221 11.76 4.32 16.54
CA ASP A 221 12.54 5.40 17.14
C ASP A 221 12.18 6.77 16.57
N ALA A 222 11.88 6.85 15.27
CA ALA A 222 11.43 8.09 14.65
C ALA A 222 10.07 8.54 15.22
N PHE A 223 9.12 7.61 15.36
CA PHE A 223 7.81 7.91 15.96
C PHE A 223 7.92 8.18 17.46
N LYS A 224 8.75 7.42 18.18
CA LYS A 224 9.08 7.64 19.60
C LYS A 224 9.52 9.08 19.84
N LYS A 225 10.40 9.60 18.97
CA LYS A 225 10.88 10.99 19.03
C LYS A 225 9.76 12.00 18.72
N ARG A 226 8.93 11.72 17.70
CA ARG A 226 7.81 12.58 17.30
C ARG A 226 6.77 12.73 18.41
N TYR A 227 6.38 11.63 19.04
CA TYR A 227 5.39 11.57 20.13
C TYR A 227 5.99 11.79 21.52
N LYS A 228 7.30 12.03 21.63
CA LYS A 228 8.03 12.30 22.88
C LYS A 228 7.81 11.23 23.97
N ILE A 229 7.62 9.97 23.57
CA ILE A 229 7.43 8.83 24.49
C ILE A 229 8.77 8.17 24.84
N SER A 230 8.86 7.59 26.03
CA SER A 230 10.08 6.92 26.51
C SER A 230 9.79 5.59 27.24
N PRO A 231 9.22 4.59 26.55
CA PRO A 231 9.03 3.26 27.12
C PRO A 231 10.35 2.58 27.48
N LYS A 232 10.30 1.63 28.43
CA LYS A 232 11.45 0.79 28.80
C LYS A 232 11.88 -0.08 27.61
N ARG A 233 13.18 -0.33 27.45
CA ARG A 233 13.76 -1.11 26.33
C ARG A 233 13.13 -2.49 26.12
N MET A 234 12.82 -3.20 27.21
CA MET A 234 12.13 -4.50 27.14
C MET A 234 10.71 -4.37 26.59
N PHE A 235 10.01 -3.29 26.94
CA PHE A 235 8.66 -3.03 26.47
C PHE A 235 8.65 -2.57 25.01
N GLU A 236 9.63 -1.75 24.59
CA GLU A 236 9.83 -1.41 23.18
C GLU A 236 9.93 -2.66 22.30
N LYS A 237 10.72 -3.64 22.74
CA LYS A 237 10.87 -4.91 22.03
C LYS A 237 9.52 -5.63 21.91
N LYS A 238 8.73 -5.71 22.99
CA LYS A 238 7.40 -6.32 22.95
C LYS A 238 6.47 -5.63 21.94
N LEU A 239 6.49 -4.29 21.86
CA LEU A 239 5.65 -3.53 20.92
C LEU A 239 6.09 -3.75 19.46
N ILE A 240 7.39 -3.77 19.21
CA ILE A 240 7.96 -4.08 17.89
C ILE A 240 7.58 -5.51 17.48
N ASP A 241 7.76 -6.49 18.37
CA ASP A 241 7.44 -7.89 18.10
C ASP A 241 5.93 -8.07 17.86
N ALA A 242 5.07 -7.40 18.62
CA ALA A 242 3.62 -7.42 18.42
C ALA A 242 3.19 -6.88 17.04
N SER A 243 3.87 -5.83 16.54
CA SER A 243 3.59 -5.28 15.22
C SER A 243 3.96 -6.22 14.06
N GLY A 244 4.83 -7.20 14.30
CA GLY A 244 5.30 -8.10 13.24
C GLY A 244 6.07 -7.40 12.11
N GLY A 245 6.54 -6.16 12.34
CA GLY A 245 7.19 -5.34 11.32
C GLY A 245 6.24 -4.57 10.40
N HIS A 246 4.93 -4.61 10.65
CA HIS A 246 3.95 -3.83 9.90
C HIS A 246 3.92 -2.38 10.38
N ILE A 247 4.26 -1.45 9.49
CA ILE A 247 4.52 -0.04 9.85
C ILE A 247 3.30 0.63 10.48
N GLN A 248 2.10 0.39 9.95
CA GLN A 248 0.88 0.96 10.52
C GLN A 248 0.58 0.44 11.93
N TYR A 249 0.89 -0.83 12.23
CA TYR A 249 0.70 -1.37 13.58
C TYR A 249 1.68 -0.72 14.56
N VAL A 250 2.93 -0.48 14.14
CA VAL A 250 3.91 0.27 14.95
C VAL A 250 3.38 1.66 15.27
N HIS A 251 2.90 2.38 14.26
CA HIS A 251 2.39 3.74 14.44
C HIS A 251 1.19 3.78 15.39
N LEU A 252 0.20 2.92 15.17
CA LEU A 252 -0.98 2.81 16.04
C LEU A 252 -0.60 2.41 17.47
N ALA A 253 0.29 1.43 17.64
CA ALA A 253 0.77 1.02 18.97
C ALA A 253 1.43 2.18 19.72
N ILE A 254 2.17 3.06 19.03
CA ILE A 254 2.79 4.25 19.62
C ILE A 254 1.74 5.31 19.99
N ILE A 255 0.74 5.55 19.14
CA ILE A 255 -0.37 6.49 19.46
C ILE A 255 -1.12 6.01 20.70
N ILE A 256 -1.46 4.72 20.77
CA ILE A 256 -2.15 4.12 21.90
C ILE A 256 -1.28 4.20 23.16
N LEU A 257 0.00 3.87 23.04
CA LEU A 257 0.96 3.99 24.13
C LEU A 257 1.02 5.44 24.68
N GLU A 258 1.11 6.43 23.80
CA GLU A 258 1.15 7.84 24.19
C GLU A 258 -0.10 8.24 24.99
N LYS A 259 -1.28 7.82 24.51
CA LYS A 259 -2.57 8.05 25.18
C LYS A 259 -2.65 7.37 26.54
N GLU A 260 -2.25 6.10 26.64
CA GLU A 260 -2.32 5.35 27.90
C GLU A 260 -1.26 5.83 28.91
N MET A 261 -0.07 6.27 28.47
CA MET A 261 0.94 6.84 29.37
C MET A 261 0.51 8.16 30.02
N LYS A 262 -0.44 8.90 29.41
CA LYS A 262 -1.06 10.08 30.05
C LYS A 262 -1.98 9.71 31.21
N ARG A 263 -2.50 8.47 31.25
CA ARG A 263 -3.32 7.98 32.35
C ARG A 263 -2.40 7.50 33.48
N LYS A 264 -2.64 7.94 34.72
CA LYS A 264 -1.80 7.55 35.87
C LYS A 264 -1.98 6.05 36.18
N LYS A 265 -0.87 5.34 36.41
CA LYS A 265 -0.78 3.94 36.90
C LYS A 265 -1.26 2.84 35.94
N VAL A 266 -1.03 2.96 34.62
CA VAL A 266 -1.30 1.86 33.68
C VAL A 266 -0.09 0.91 33.61
N SER A 267 -0.33 -0.40 33.74
CA SER A 267 0.68 -1.45 33.61
C SER A 267 1.00 -1.79 32.15
N GLU A 268 2.17 -2.40 31.89
CA GLU A 268 2.54 -2.87 30.53
C GLU A 268 1.51 -3.84 29.94
N ARG A 269 0.86 -4.66 30.80
CA ARG A 269 -0.14 -5.65 30.37
C ARG A 269 -1.42 -4.96 29.90
N GLU A 270 -1.89 -3.96 30.64
CA GLU A 270 -3.07 -3.17 30.27
C GLU A 270 -2.85 -2.41 28.97
N ILE A 271 -1.65 -1.88 28.73
CA ILE A 271 -1.32 -1.22 27.46
C ILE A 271 -1.37 -2.21 26.29
N LEU A 272 -0.80 -3.41 26.45
CA LEU A 272 -0.83 -4.43 25.39
C LEU A 272 -2.25 -4.93 25.11
N ASP A 273 -3.08 -5.06 26.13
CA ASP A 273 -4.50 -5.39 26.00
C ASP A 273 -5.26 -4.28 25.27
N ALA A 274 -5.01 -3.02 25.65
CA ALA A 274 -5.59 -1.85 24.98
C ALA A 274 -5.20 -1.81 23.49
N ILE A 275 -3.93 -2.07 23.15
CA ILE A 275 -3.48 -2.15 21.75
C ILE A 275 -4.19 -3.29 21.01
N SER A 276 -4.30 -4.46 21.63
CA SER A 276 -4.92 -5.64 21.00
C SER A 276 -6.43 -5.48 20.77
N LYS A 277 -7.10 -4.65 21.58
CA LYS A 277 -8.53 -4.36 21.50
C LYS A 277 -8.88 -3.07 20.76
N ASP A 278 -7.89 -2.26 20.38
CA ASP A 278 -8.11 -0.97 19.72
C ASP A 278 -8.80 -1.17 18.36
N GLU A 279 -9.88 -0.43 18.13
CA GLU A 279 -10.70 -0.55 16.91
C GLU A 279 -9.89 -0.22 15.66
N ARG A 280 -8.93 0.71 15.74
CA ARG A 280 -8.08 1.07 14.59
C ARG A 280 -7.13 -0.07 14.24
N ILE A 281 -6.56 -0.78 15.23
CA ILE A 281 -5.74 -1.97 14.98
C ILE A 281 -6.60 -3.04 14.29
N ASN A 282 -7.82 -3.28 14.78
CA ASN A 282 -8.74 -4.24 14.20
C ASN A 282 -9.10 -3.87 12.74
N LEU A 283 -9.33 -2.60 12.46
CA LEU A 283 -9.59 -2.10 11.09
C LEU A 283 -8.40 -2.29 10.15
N GLN A 284 -7.18 -2.10 10.64
CA GLN A 284 -5.98 -2.39 9.85
C GLN A 284 -5.86 -3.88 9.55
N SER A 285 -6.15 -4.75 10.52
CA SER A 285 -6.22 -6.19 10.29
C SER A 285 -7.31 -6.56 9.28
N GLU A 286 -8.48 -5.92 9.39
CA GLU A 286 -9.57 -6.08 8.44
C GLU A 286 -9.12 -5.68 7.03
N GLU A 287 -8.52 -4.50 6.83
CA GLU A 287 -8.00 -4.09 5.50
C GLU A 287 -7.05 -5.12 4.88
N ILE A 288 -6.17 -5.75 5.68
CA ILE A 288 -5.27 -6.81 5.22
C ILE A 288 -6.04 -8.08 4.85
N TRP A 289 -6.85 -8.61 5.77
CA TRP A 289 -7.66 -9.82 5.58
C TRP A 289 -8.55 -9.71 4.36
N GLU A 290 -9.17 -8.55 4.24
CA GLU A 290 -9.97 -8.19 3.13
C GLU A 290 -9.12 -8.20 1.86
N SER A 291 -7.97 -7.54 1.78
CA SER A 291 -7.18 -7.51 0.51
C SER A 291 -6.88 -8.89 -0.13
N LEU A 292 -7.03 -9.98 0.62
CA LEU A 292 -6.94 -11.37 0.19
C LEU A 292 -8.19 -11.87 -0.57
N ASN A 293 -7.96 -12.75 -1.54
CA ASN A 293 -9.02 -13.49 -2.21
C ASN A 293 -9.50 -14.68 -1.35
N LYS A 294 -10.61 -15.32 -1.73
CA LYS A 294 -11.20 -16.42 -0.96
C LYS A 294 -10.28 -17.64 -0.80
N LYS A 295 -9.42 -17.93 -1.78
CA LYS A 295 -8.46 -19.05 -1.68
C LYS A 295 -7.36 -18.71 -0.68
N GLU A 296 -6.81 -17.51 -0.78
CA GLU A 296 -5.80 -16.98 0.14
C GLU A 296 -6.32 -16.90 1.58
N GLN A 297 -7.56 -16.43 1.80
CA GLN A 297 -8.21 -16.40 3.11
C GLN A 297 -8.27 -17.81 3.74
N LYS A 298 -8.73 -18.81 2.98
CA LYS A 298 -8.78 -20.21 3.44
C LYS A 298 -7.41 -20.75 3.80
N VAL A 299 -6.41 -20.54 2.94
CA VAL A 299 -5.04 -21.00 3.18
C VAL A 299 -4.43 -20.30 4.40
N LEU A 300 -4.68 -19.00 4.58
CA LEU A 300 -4.21 -18.26 5.73
C LEU A 300 -4.80 -18.80 7.04
N LEU A 301 -6.10 -19.13 7.08
CA LEU A 301 -6.72 -19.75 8.25
C LEU A 301 -6.13 -21.12 8.56
N LYS A 302 -5.87 -21.96 7.54
CA LYS A 302 -5.17 -23.23 7.72
C LYS A 302 -3.78 -23.04 8.32
N VAL A 303 -3.00 -22.08 7.79
CA VAL A 303 -1.67 -21.75 8.33
C VAL A 303 -1.77 -21.32 9.79
N TYR A 304 -2.77 -20.50 10.13
CA TYR A 304 -2.98 -20.01 11.48
C TYR A 304 -3.42 -21.11 12.46
N LYS A 305 -4.23 -22.07 12.01
CA LYS A 305 -4.64 -23.28 12.75
C LYS A 305 -3.54 -24.36 12.81
N ASP A 306 -2.33 -24.06 12.33
CA ASP A 306 -1.21 -24.99 12.22
C ASP A 306 -1.53 -26.27 11.39
N GLU A 307 -2.47 -26.18 10.43
CA GLU A 307 -2.85 -27.27 9.54
C GLU A 307 -1.84 -27.47 8.38
N LYS A 308 -1.84 -28.66 7.78
CA LYS A 308 -1.02 -28.96 6.59
C LYS A 308 -1.53 -28.21 5.36
N ILE A 309 -0.61 -27.59 4.63
CA ILE A 309 -0.86 -26.91 3.35
C ILE A 309 -0.35 -27.78 2.21
N SER A 310 -1.20 -28.06 1.22
CA SER A 310 -0.81 -28.78 0.01
C SER A 310 -0.01 -27.88 -0.94
N ASN A 311 0.76 -28.49 -1.86
CA ASN A 311 1.51 -27.74 -2.87
C ASN A 311 0.59 -26.91 -3.79
N GLN A 312 -0.62 -27.40 -4.07
CA GLN A 312 -1.58 -26.66 -4.90
C GLN A 312 -2.13 -25.44 -4.15
N GLU A 313 -2.49 -25.59 -2.86
CA GLU A 313 -2.92 -24.46 -2.03
C GLU A 313 -1.83 -23.40 -1.88
N GLN A 314 -0.58 -23.84 -1.75
CA GLN A 314 0.55 -22.92 -1.68
C GLN A 314 0.73 -22.12 -2.99
N ARG A 315 0.52 -22.75 -4.15
CA ARG A 315 0.53 -22.07 -5.46
C ARG A 315 -0.64 -21.10 -5.60
N ASP A 316 -1.85 -21.56 -5.25
CA ASP A 316 -3.08 -20.76 -5.35
C ASP A 316 -3.09 -19.53 -4.42
N ALA A 317 -2.29 -19.56 -3.35
CA ALA A 317 -2.16 -18.48 -2.38
C ALA A 317 -0.72 -17.92 -2.28
N GLN A 318 0.07 -18.02 -3.36
CA GLN A 318 1.48 -17.63 -3.39
C GLN A 318 1.73 -16.19 -2.88
N TYR A 319 0.78 -15.29 -3.16
CA TYR A 319 0.77 -13.90 -2.68
C TYR A 319 1.02 -13.78 -1.16
N LEU A 320 0.54 -14.71 -0.34
CA LEU A 320 0.75 -14.71 1.13
C LEU A 320 2.23 -14.79 1.52
N TRP A 321 3.02 -15.60 0.80
CA TRP A 321 4.45 -15.79 1.06
C TRP A 321 5.30 -14.70 0.42
N GLU A 322 4.90 -14.27 -0.77
CA GLU A 322 5.57 -13.20 -1.52
C GLU A 322 5.47 -11.86 -0.80
N THR A 323 4.31 -11.54 -0.22
CA THR A 323 4.14 -10.34 0.61
C THR A 323 4.62 -10.51 2.05
N GLY A 324 4.89 -11.74 2.48
CA GLY A 324 5.37 -12.03 3.83
C GLY A 324 4.29 -11.95 4.91
N ILE A 325 3.00 -11.99 4.54
CA ILE A 325 1.91 -12.26 5.50
C ILE A 325 2.17 -13.58 6.21
N VAL A 326 2.60 -14.58 5.43
CA VAL A 326 3.04 -15.89 5.89
C VAL A 326 4.53 -16.05 5.59
N TYR A 327 5.28 -16.63 6.53
CA TYR A 327 6.70 -16.91 6.32
C TYR A 327 7.14 -18.18 7.07
N PRO A 328 8.25 -18.80 6.65
CA PRO A 328 8.76 -19.99 7.30
C PRO A 328 9.12 -19.72 8.76
N ARG A 329 8.65 -20.60 9.64
CA ARG A 329 8.99 -20.63 11.05
C ARG A 329 10.46 -21.02 11.16
N ARG A 330 11.33 -20.06 11.48
CA ARG A 330 12.74 -20.37 11.80
C ARG A 330 12.79 -21.05 13.16
N GLY A 331 13.63 -22.08 13.29
CA GLY A 331 13.71 -22.95 14.47
C GLY A 331 13.71 -22.18 15.80
N GLU A 332 12.83 -22.63 16.70
CA GLU A 332 12.70 -22.32 18.13
C GLU A 332 12.96 -20.87 18.59
N THR A 333 11.88 -20.07 18.67
CA THR A 333 11.75 -19.03 19.69
C THR A 333 10.67 -19.42 20.71
N SER A 334 11.13 -19.67 21.93
CA SER A 334 10.46 -20.30 23.07
C SER A 334 9.16 -19.65 23.58
N PHE A 335 8.65 -18.58 22.96
CA PHE A 335 7.45 -17.89 23.44
C PHE A 335 6.14 -18.52 22.99
N ILE A 336 6.10 -19.22 21.84
CA ILE A 336 4.86 -19.84 21.35
C ILE A 336 4.58 -21.21 22.00
N LYS A 337 5.62 -21.89 22.53
CA LYS A 337 5.44 -23.14 23.31
C LYS A 337 4.55 -22.94 24.54
N LEU A 338 4.37 -21.71 25.03
CA LEU A 338 3.58 -21.44 26.24
C LEU A 338 2.07 -21.37 25.99
N ARG A 339 1.59 -21.24 24.75
CA ARG A 339 0.15 -21.16 24.45
C ARG A 339 -0.46 -22.50 24.00
N LEU A 340 0.36 -23.52 23.68
CA LEU A 340 -0.07 -24.79 23.07
C LEU A 340 0.36 -26.04 23.87
N LYS A 341 0.49 -25.93 25.19
CA LYS A 341 0.52 -27.11 26.09
C LYS A 341 -0.88 -27.36 26.67
N SER A 342 -1.87 -27.55 25.80
CA SER A 342 -3.14 -28.14 26.22
C SER A 342 -3.75 -28.93 25.07
N GLN A 343 -3.50 -30.24 25.15
CA GLN A 343 -4.26 -31.32 24.55
C GLN A 343 -4.01 -31.68 23.07
N ARG A 344 -3.71 -32.97 22.91
CA ARG A 344 -3.72 -33.86 21.73
C ARG A 344 -2.49 -33.87 20.83
N GLY A 345 -1.77 -34.99 20.95
CA GLY A 345 -1.38 -35.91 19.86
C GLY A 345 -0.45 -35.37 18.78
N GLU A 346 0.54 -36.17 18.41
CA GLU A 346 1.51 -35.98 17.32
C GLU A 346 0.96 -35.12 16.16
N THR A 347 1.17 -33.81 16.27
CA THR A 347 0.64 -32.83 15.32
C THR A 347 1.78 -32.50 14.37
N SER A 348 1.60 -32.85 13.11
CA SER A 348 2.48 -32.40 12.04
C SER A 348 2.40 -30.88 11.94
N TYR A 349 3.28 -30.18 12.65
CA TYR A 349 3.32 -28.72 12.69
C TYR A 349 3.40 -28.11 11.30
N SER A 350 2.57 -27.09 11.04
CA SER A 350 2.79 -26.17 9.93
C SER A 350 4.20 -25.56 10.05
N LYS A 351 4.96 -25.60 8.96
CA LYS A 351 6.30 -25.00 8.87
C LYS A 351 6.25 -23.47 8.80
N TYR A 352 5.07 -22.87 8.91
CA TYR A 352 4.82 -21.46 8.61
C TYR A 352 4.20 -20.74 9.80
N GLN A 353 4.32 -19.42 9.83
CA GLN A 353 3.65 -18.56 10.80
C GLN A 353 3.25 -17.23 10.17
N ILE A 354 2.30 -16.53 10.80
CA ILE A 354 1.85 -15.20 10.38
C ILE A 354 2.79 -14.10 10.87
N PHE A 355 2.85 -12.98 10.15
CA PHE A 355 3.77 -11.87 10.43
C PHE A 355 3.60 -11.23 11.81
N SER A 356 2.35 -11.08 12.30
CA SER A 356 2.05 -10.30 13.51
C SER A 356 1.09 -11.02 14.46
N PRO A 357 1.38 -11.03 15.77
CA PRO A 357 0.42 -11.42 16.80
C PRO A 357 -0.87 -10.59 16.80
N LEU A 358 -0.80 -9.29 16.51
CA LEU A 358 -1.99 -8.43 16.43
C LEU A 358 -2.93 -8.86 15.31
N PHE A 359 -2.37 -9.32 14.18
CA PHE A 359 -3.16 -9.90 13.11
C PHE A 359 -3.73 -11.26 13.51
N GLY A 360 -3.00 -12.07 14.28
CA GLY A 360 -3.51 -13.34 14.84
C GLY A 360 -4.76 -13.14 15.72
N ASN A 361 -4.75 -12.14 16.60
CA ASN A 361 -5.92 -11.81 17.42
C ASN A 361 -7.16 -11.43 16.59
N TYR A 362 -6.97 -10.90 15.38
CA TYR A 362 -8.07 -10.66 14.45
C TYR A 362 -8.57 -11.96 13.81
N LEU A 363 -7.65 -12.84 13.40
CA LEU A 363 -7.99 -14.15 12.82
C LEU A 363 -8.74 -15.05 13.82
N ASP A 364 -8.43 -14.99 15.12
CA ASP A 364 -9.21 -15.67 16.17
C ASP A 364 -10.70 -15.32 16.05
N LYS A 365 -11.03 -14.03 15.91
CA LYS A 365 -12.42 -13.55 15.77
C LYS A 365 -13.07 -13.99 14.46
N GLU A 366 -12.31 -14.05 13.37
CA GLU A 366 -12.85 -14.50 12.07
C GLU A 366 -13.14 -16.01 12.07
N ILE A 367 -12.33 -16.79 12.79
CA ILE A 367 -12.60 -18.22 12.99
C ILE A 367 -13.88 -18.42 13.83
N GLU A 368 -14.02 -17.68 14.92
CA GLU A 368 -15.23 -17.72 15.76
C GLU A 368 -16.50 -17.41 14.93
N LYS A 369 -16.46 -16.42 14.05
CA LYS A 369 -17.57 -16.08 13.13
C LYS A 369 -17.86 -17.19 12.11
N GLU A 370 -16.83 -17.82 11.55
CA GLU A 370 -16.99 -18.91 10.58
C GLU A 370 -17.64 -20.14 11.25
N GLU A 371 -17.24 -20.46 12.49
CA GLU A 371 -17.80 -21.56 13.28
C GLU A 371 -19.24 -21.30 13.73
N GLN A 372 -19.60 -20.04 13.98
CA GLN A 372 -20.95 -19.62 14.37
C GLN A 372 -21.91 -19.45 13.17
N GLY A 373 -21.43 -19.56 11.93
CA GLY A 373 -22.27 -19.46 10.74
C GLY A 373 -22.82 -18.06 10.45
N GLU A 374 -22.26 -17.00 11.04
CA GLU A 374 -22.69 -15.60 10.92
C GLU A 374 -22.39 -14.95 9.55
N GLY A 375 -22.33 -15.73 8.47
CA GLY A 375 -22.00 -15.24 7.13
C GLY A 375 -23.02 -14.24 6.55
N GLY A 376 -24.24 -14.24 7.10
CA GLY A 376 -25.35 -13.38 6.66
C GLY A 376 -25.50 -12.06 7.41
N GLU A 377 -24.93 -11.89 8.60
CA GLU A 377 -25.16 -10.69 9.42
C GLU A 377 -24.21 -9.54 9.07
N PHE A 378 -24.65 -8.29 9.22
CA PHE A 378 -23.77 -7.14 9.03
C PHE A 378 -22.74 -7.06 10.16
N THR A 379 -21.47 -6.90 9.79
CA THR A 379 -20.43 -6.42 10.71
C THR A 379 -20.81 -5.05 11.24
N LYS A 380 -20.20 -4.64 12.36
CA LYS A 380 -20.42 -3.31 12.96
C LYS A 380 -20.32 -2.18 11.92
N LYS A 381 -19.29 -2.20 11.06
CA LYS A 381 -19.08 -1.15 10.04
C LYS A 381 -20.06 -1.26 8.87
N GLU A 382 -20.41 -2.45 8.41
CA GLU A 382 -21.46 -2.63 7.38
C GLU A 382 -22.81 -2.16 7.91
N LYS A 383 -23.12 -2.42 9.19
CA LYS A 383 -24.33 -1.94 9.85
C LYS A 383 -24.33 -0.41 9.96
N MET A 384 -23.23 0.19 10.41
CA MET A 384 -23.10 1.66 10.46
C MET A 384 -23.24 2.29 9.07
N LEU A 385 -22.64 1.70 8.04
CA LEU A 385 -22.79 2.14 6.65
C LEU A 385 -24.25 2.01 6.19
N TYR A 386 -24.87 0.86 6.41
CA TYR A 386 -26.27 0.63 6.05
C TYR A 386 -27.18 1.64 6.74
N GLU A 387 -27.05 1.83 8.05
CA GLU A 387 -27.83 2.81 8.81
C GLU A 387 -27.62 4.24 8.32
N HIS A 388 -26.37 4.62 8.00
CA HIS A 388 -26.07 5.95 7.46
C HIS A 388 -26.72 6.17 6.09
N LEU A 389 -26.62 5.19 5.18
CA LEU A 389 -27.23 5.27 3.85
C LEU A 389 -28.77 5.19 3.93
N PHE A 390 -29.31 4.41 4.86
CA PHE A 390 -30.75 4.26 5.08
C PHE A 390 -31.37 5.54 5.63
N LYS A 391 -30.72 6.23 6.57
CA LYS A 391 -31.13 7.56 7.03
C LYS A 391 -31.15 8.59 5.90
N ASN A 392 -30.35 8.39 4.86
CA ASN A 392 -30.25 9.24 3.68
C ASN A 392 -30.83 8.55 2.43
N LEU A 393 -31.94 7.81 2.59
CA LEU A 393 -32.55 7.04 1.52
C LEU A 393 -32.74 7.89 0.24
N SER A 394 -32.35 7.32 -0.90
CA SER A 394 -32.37 7.95 -2.23
C SER A 394 -31.50 9.21 -2.41
N LYS A 395 -30.74 9.64 -1.39
CA LYS A 395 -29.78 10.74 -1.48
C LYS A 395 -28.36 10.21 -1.66
N VAL A 396 -27.50 11.00 -2.30
CA VAL A 396 -26.08 10.68 -2.48
C VAL A 396 -25.34 11.03 -1.19
N CYS A 397 -24.75 10.02 -0.55
CA CYS A 397 -23.79 10.19 0.54
C CYS A 397 -22.38 10.25 -0.06
N GLU A 398 -21.73 11.40 0.13
CA GLU A 398 -20.33 11.61 -0.24
C GLU A 398 -19.39 10.77 0.62
N ARG A 399 -18.21 10.47 0.09
CA ARG A 399 -17.26 9.54 0.71
C ARG A 399 -16.80 10.05 2.06
N GLU A 400 -16.50 11.34 2.15
CA GLU A 400 -16.07 12.03 3.38
C GLU A 400 -17.12 11.88 4.48
N ARG A 401 -18.39 12.08 4.14
CA ARG A 401 -19.50 11.96 5.09
C ARG A 401 -19.73 10.52 5.54
N ILE A 402 -19.46 9.55 4.66
CA ILE A 402 -19.44 8.13 5.02
C ILE A 402 -18.28 7.83 5.96
N ILE A 403 -17.08 8.41 5.71
CA ILE A 403 -15.93 8.24 6.59
C ILE A 403 -16.26 8.71 8.01
N GLU A 404 -16.79 9.94 8.15
CA GLU A 404 -17.17 10.51 9.44
C GLU A 404 -18.20 9.65 10.17
N ALA A 405 -19.19 9.11 9.44
CA ALA A 405 -20.25 8.32 10.04
C ALA A 405 -19.83 6.90 10.42
N VAL A 406 -18.97 6.28 9.63
CA VAL A 406 -18.61 4.85 9.76
C VAL A 406 -17.32 4.67 10.55
N TRP A 407 -16.38 5.62 10.47
CA TRP A 407 -15.07 5.57 11.13
C TRP A 407 -14.74 6.87 11.90
N PRO A 408 -15.57 7.29 12.87
CA PRO A 408 -15.29 8.48 13.68
C PRO A 408 -13.95 8.39 14.43
N GLU A 409 -13.46 7.18 14.70
CA GLU A 409 -12.18 6.94 15.37
C GLU A 409 -10.93 7.16 14.47
N SER A 410 -11.11 7.40 13.18
CA SER A 410 -10.02 7.46 12.19
C SER A 410 -9.58 8.88 11.79
N GLU A 411 -10.00 9.92 12.53
CA GLU A 411 -9.68 11.33 12.23
C GLU A 411 -8.18 11.61 12.03
N GLU A 412 -7.29 10.98 12.81
CA GLU A 412 -5.84 11.23 12.74
C GLU A 412 -5.12 10.55 11.55
N LEU A 413 -5.69 9.46 11.00
CA LEU A 413 -4.99 8.58 10.05
C LEU A 413 -5.68 8.45 8.70
N GLY A 414 -6.95 8.82 8.61
CA GLY A 414 -7.76 8.72 7.40
C GLY A 414 -8.09 7.28 7.00
N VAL A 415 -9.26 7.12 6.38
CA VAL A 415 -9.71 5.85 5.78
C VAL A 415 -9.44 5.94 4.28
N SER A 416 -8.90 4.87 3.69
CA SER A 416 -8.64 4.88 2.24
C SER A 416 -9.93 4.72 1.45
N ASP A 417 -10.04 5.36 0.27
CA ASP A 417 -11.19 5.18 -0.63
C ASP A 417 -11.51 3.72 -0.90
N TRP A 418 -10.45 2.91 -1.06
CA TRP A 418 -10.54 1.48 -1.28
C TRP A 418 -11.24 0.76 -0.12
N THR A 419 -11.00 1.19 1.12
CA THR A 419 -11.66 0.66 2.32
C THR A 419 -13.17 0.94 2.26
N ILE A 420 -13.58 2.11 1.75
CA ILE A 420 -14.99 2.48 1.56
C ILE A 420 -15.62 1.64 0.45
N ASP A 421 -14.99 1.58 -0.73
CA ASP A 421 -15.47 0.79 -1.87
C ASP A 421 -15.71 -0.66 -1.47
N ARG A 422 -14.78 -1.19 -0.68
CA ARG A 422 -14.85 -2.55 -0.21
C ARG A 422 -15.98 -2.78 0.79
N LEU A 423 -16.16 -1.86 1.75
CA LEU A 423 -17.26 -1.94 2.70
C LEU A 423 -18.61 -1.91 1.96
N VAL A 424 -18.72 -1.06 0.94
CA VAL A 424 -19.90 -0.99 0.06
C VAL A 424 -20.11 -2.28 -0.72
N ALA A 425 -19.05 -2.87 -1.30
CA ALA A 425 -19.14 -4.12 -2.04
C ALA A 425 -19.67 -5.27 -1.16
N ARG A 426 -19.20 -5.39 0.08
CA ARG A 426 -19.69 -6.39 1.03
C ARG A 426 -21.13 -6.12 1.45
N LEU A 427 -21.46 -4.86 1.74
CA LEU A 427 -22.84 -4.48 2.08
C LEU A 427 -23.79 -4.89 0.94
N ARG A 428 -23.42 -4.66 -0.33
CA ARG A 428 -24.19 -5.14 -1.49
C ARG A 428 -24.36 -6.64 -1.51
N GLU A 429 -23.28 -7.39 -1.29
CA GLU A 429 -23.33 -8.85 -1.32
C GLU A 429 -24.21 -9.40 -0.20
N LYS A 430 -24.10 -8.86 1.02
CA LYS A 430 -24.97 -9.23 2.13
C LYS A 430 -26.42 -8.84 1.91
N LEU A 431 -26.70 -7.64 1.38
CA LEU A 431 -28.06 -7.25 0.98
C LEU A 431 -28.65 -8.21 -0.06
N LYS A 432 -27.83 -8.68 -1.01
CA LYS A 432 -28.23 -9.68 -2.02
C LYS A 432 -28.52 -11.04 -1.39
N ILE A 433 -27.66 -11.52 -0.49
CA ILE A 433 -27.85 -12.78 0.25
C ILE A 433 -29.13 -12.71 1.10
N GLN A 434 -29.38 -11.59 1.75
CA GLN A 434 -30.56 -11.34 2.58
C GLN A 434 -31.84 -11.07 1.76
N LYS A 435 -31.78 -11.04 0.42
CA LYS A 435 -32.89 -10.65 -0.46
C LYS A 435 -33.54 -9.32 -0.04
N SER A 436 -32.71 -8.37 0.37
CA SER A 436 -33.17 -7.05 0.82
C SER A 436 -33.91 -6.32 -0.30
N LYS A 437 -34.92 -5.53 0.08
CA LYS A 437 -35.61 -4.59 -0.82
C LYS A 437 -34.76 -3.36 -1.13
N TYR A 438 -33.53 -3.29 -0.65
CA TYR A 438 -32.67 -2.12 -0.83
C TYR A 438 -31.36 -2.52 -1.52
N GLN A 439 -30.89 -1.65 -2.40
CA GLN A 439 -29.64 -1.80 -3.15
C GLN A 439 -28.78 -0.54 -3.01
N VAL A 440 -27.46 -0.73 -2.93
CA VAL A 440 -26.51 0.38 -2.89
C VAL A 440 -26.03 0.69 -4.31
N VAL A 441 -26.29 1.90 -4.80
CA VAL A 441 -25.90 2.36 -6.14
C VAL A 441 -24.69 3.30 -6.03
N THR A 442 -23.67 3.08 -6.86
CA THR A 442 -22.54 4.01 -6.99
C THR A 442 -22.94 5.17 -7.88
N VAL A 443 -22.77 6.39 -7.39
CA VAL A 443 -22.85 7.60 -8.21
C VAL A 443 -21.42 8.01 -8.51
N LYS A 444 -21.00 7.83 -9.77
CA LYS A 444 -19.65 8.16 -10.23
C LYS A 444 -19.24 9.55 -9.75
N THR A 445 -17.98 9.66 -9.32
CA THR A 445 -17.32 10.89 -8.80
C THR A 445 -17.97 11.56 -7.58
N ARG A 446 -19.07 11.03 -7.04
CA ARG A 446 -19.78 11.65 -5.91
C ARG A 446 -19.87 10.76 -4.66
N GLY A 447 -20.19 9.48 -4.81
CA GLY A 447 -20.33 8.59 -3.65
C GLY A 447 -21.35 7.48 -3.85
N PHE A 448 -22.13 7.20 -2.80
CA PHE A 448 -23.04 6.06 -2.77
C PHE A 448 -24.44 6.47 -2.32
N LYS A 449 -25.47 5.79 -2.82
CA LYS A 449 -26.85 5.98 -2.38
C LYS A 449 -27.53 4.64 -2.15
N LEU A 450 -28.41 4.55 -1.15
CA LEU A 450 -29.30 3.40 -0.99
C LEU A 450 -30.62 3.70 -1.69
N THR A 451 -31.06 2.79 -2.55
CA THR A 451 -32.36 2.88 -3.22
C THR A 451 -33.20 1.64 -2.90
N PRO A 452 -34.53 1.74 -2.88
CA PRO A 452 -35.41 0.58 -2.89
C PRO A 452 -35.26 -0.29 -4.16
#